data_AF-A0A135WIH1-F1
#
_entry.id   AF-A0A135WIH1-F1
#
_cell.length_a   1.000
_cell.length_b   1.000
_cell.length_c   1.000
_cell.angle_alpha   90.00
_cell.angle_beta   90.00
_cell.angle_gamma   90.00
#
_symmetry.space_group_name_H-M   'P 1'
#
loop_
_entity.id
_entity.type
_entity.pdbx_description
1 polymer ?
#
loop_
_entity_poly.entity_id
_entity_poly.type
_entity_poly.pdbx_seq_one_letter_code
_entity_poly.pdbx_strand_id
1 'polypeptide(L)'
;MKIYIVLLSIFISILTSGQKTERKFDMEIFDYLNKTTDKESTPLETYLINTKPFSKWDLRPLETKEVIALDSVYTSSQIPNFIWGAFSVKYGLPEEEAMNKPNKFLDEGVQNKNKLSEYLKLKNKNFNHLSHLIQKSSNTIFLNQKTIQKVDHIFKENNIYWRYIIPKNSPYPISSEIKIDNNLKFSEQQNQILALLNELNIYCAVKTSKGIFYLVDGFTDNSYGYYFNLNNQMEEDHLLFEIVKAEKITNNYFYYVAN
;
A
#
# COMPACT_ATOMS: atom_id res chain seq x y z
N MET A 1 13.70 -14.42 52.78
CA MET A 1 12.25 -14.42 52.47
C MET A 1 11.76 -13.14 51.78
N LYS A 2 12.13 -11.93 52.23
CA LYS A 2 11.65 -10.67 51.63
C LYS A 2 12.08 -10.43 50.17
N ILE A 3 13.27 -10.88 49.78
CA ILE A 3 13.80 -10.70 48.40
C ILE A 3 13.08 -11.60 47.38
N TYR A 4 12.71 -12.82 47.77
CA TYR A 4 11.99 -13.76 46.89
C TYR A 4 10.54 -13.31 46.62
N ILE A 5 9.89 -12.65 47.59
CA ILE A 5 8.53 -12.12 47.43
C ILE A 5 8.52 -10.95 46.44
N VAL A 6 9.55 -10.10 46.45
CA VAL A 6 9.69 -8.97 45.52
C VAL A 6 9.97 -9.44 44.09
N LEU A 7 10.80 -10.47 43.92
CA LEU A 7 11.05 -11.07 42.59
C LEU A 7 9.80 -11.75 42.01
N LEU A 8 8.99 -12.40 42.86
CA LEU A 8 7.74 -13.04 42.43
C LEU A 8 6.69 -11.99 42.01
N SER A 9 6.57 -10.87 42.73
CA SER A 9 5.63 -9.80 42.36
C SER A 9 6.06 -9.03 41.12
N ILE A 10 7.36 -8.87 40.87
CA ILE A 10 7.87 -8.32 39.59
C ILE A 10 7.52 -9.26 38.42
N PHE A 11 7.72 -10.58 38.58
CA PHE A 11 7.35 -11.56 37.55
C PHE A 11 5.84 -11.60 37.27
N ILE A 12 4.99 -11.46 38.28
CA ILE A 12 3.53 -11.41 38.10
C ILE A 12 3.11 -10.10 37.41
N SER A 13 3.75 -8.97 37.70
CA SER A 13 3.46 -7.70 37.00
C SER A 13 3.89 -7.68 35.53
N ILE A 14 4.92 -8.45 35.17
CA ILE A 14 5.34 -8.63 33.77
C ILE A 14 4.34 -9.53 33.01
N LEU A 15 3.72 -10.50 33.69
CA LEU A 15 2.69 -11.37 33.10
C LEU A 15 1.32 -10.70 32.94
N THR A 16 0.99 -9.69 33.74
CA THR A 16 -0.33 -9.01 33.66
C THR A 16 -0.33 -7.74 32.82
N SER A 17 0.83 -7.31 32.31
CA SER A 17 0.95 -6.19 31.36
C SER A 17 0.81 -6.61 29.89
N GLY A 18 0.56 -7.90 29.63
CA GLY A 18 0.39 -8.45 28.29
C GLY A 18 -1.03 -8.21 27.73
N GLN A 19 -1.16 -7.23 26.83
CA GLN A 19 -1.77 -7.37 25.50
C GLN A 19 -3.15 -8.08 25.36
N LYS A 20 -4.05 -8.01 26.35
CA LYS A 20 -5.40 -8.59 26.20
C LYS A 20 -6.39 -7.72 25.42
N THR A 21 -6.13 -6.42 25.26
CA THR A 21 -7.06 -5.46 24.64
C THR A 21 -6.90 -5.29 23.13
N GLU A 22 -5.70 -5.50 22.56
CA GLU A 22 -5.41 -5.21 21.14
C GLU A 22 -5.80 -6.36 20.20
N ARG A 23 -5.60 -7.62 20.59
CA ARG A 23 -6.07 -8.81 19.86
C ARG A 23 -7.56 -8.76 19.50
N LYS A 24 -8.35 -8.06 20.32
CA LYS A 24 -9.79 -7.95 20.15
C LYS A 24 -10.15 -7.03 18.98
N PHE A 25 -9.50 -5.87 18.86
CA PHE A 25 -9.84 -4.85 17.86
C PHE A 25 -9.51 -5.30 16.43
N ASP A 26 -8.35 -5.93 16.21
CA ASP A 26 -7.92 -6.33 14.86
C ASP A 26 -8.62 -7.60 14.38
N MET A 27 -8.89 -8.57 15.28
CA MET A 27 -9.80 -9.67 14.98
C MET A 27 -11.23 -9.16 14.79
N GLU A 28 -11.67 -8.16 15.54
CA GLU A 28 -12.97 -7.52 15.34
C GLU A 28 -13.02 -6.79 13.99
N ILE A 29 -11.94 -6.14 13.51
CA ILE A 29 -11.85 -5.55 12.17
C ILE A 29 -11.82 -6.63 11.10
N PHE A 30 -11.02 -7.68 11.24
CA PHE A 30 -11.00 -8.79 10.28
C PHE A 30 -12.35 -9.50 10.23
N ASP A 31 -12.94 -9.82 11.38
CA ASP A 31 -14.27 -10.41 11.48
C ASP A 31 -15.33 -9.45 10.97
N TYR A 32 -15.21 -8.15 11.23
CA TYR A 32 -16.11 -7.13 10.70
C TYR A 32 -16.00 -7.06 9.19
N LEU A 33 -14.81 -6.92 8.62
CA LEU A 33 -14.57 -6.96 7.18
C LEU A 33 -15.08 -8.26 6.57
N ASN A 34 -14.85 -9.40 7.21
CA ASN A 34 -15.31 -10.70 6.75
C ASN A 34 -16.84 -10.89 6.88
N LYS A 35 -17.47 -10.34 7.93
CA LYS A 35 -18.93 -10.34 8.15
C LYS A 35 -19.66 -9.33 7.26
N THR A 36 -19.00 -8.23 6.89
CA THR A 36 -19.55 -7.13 6.06
C THR A 36 -19.32 -7.34 4.58
N THR A 37 -18.31 -8.14 4.18
CA THR A 37 -18.29 -8.70 2.83
C THR A 37 -19.34 -9.79 2.74
N ASP A 38 -20.28 -9.68 1.80
CA ASP A 38 -21.34 -10.66 1.58
C ASP A 38 -20.80 -12.09 1.66
N LYS A 39 -21.53 -12.96 2.39
CA LYS A 39 -21.10 -14.31 2.75
C LYS A 39 -20.61 -15.15 1.56
N GLU A 40 -21.01 -14.84 0.33
CA GLU A 40 -20.44 -15.38 -0.91
C GLU A 40 -20.63 -14.32 -2.02
N SER A 41 -19.60 -13.96 -2.80
CA SER A 41 -19.76 -13.62 -4.25
C SER A 41 -18.59 -12.85 -4.89
N THR A 42 -17.72 -12.14 -4.17
CA THR A 42 -16.66 -11.35 -4.83
C THR A 42 -15.53 -12.28 -5.30
N PRO A 43 -15.29 -12.45 -6.62
CA PRO A 43 -14.21 -13.30 -7.12
C PRO A 43 -12.86 -12.84 -6.58
N LEU A 44 -11.92 -13.78 -6.41
CA LEU A 44 -10.58 -13.49 -5.90
C LEU A 44 -9.92 -12.34 -6.66
N GLU A 45 -10.06 -12.30 -7.98
CA GLU A 45 -9.50 -11.25 -8.84
C GLU A 45 -10.13 -9.89 -8.51
N THR A 46 -11.44 -9.85 -8.31
CA THR A 46 -12.15 -8.61 -7.96
C THR A 46 -11.71 -8.11 -6.59
N TYR A 47 -11.57 -9.01 -5.64
CA TYR A 47 -11.07 -8.71 -4.30
C TYR A 47 -9.65 -8.15 -4.36
N LEU A 48 -8.73 -8.83 -5.05
CA LEU A 48 -7.35 -8.39 -5.20
C LEU A 48 -7.27 -7.01 -5.84
N ILE A 49 -8.07 -6.75 -6.87
CA ILE A 49 -8.17 -5.41 -7.43
C ILE A 49 -8.66 -4.43 -6.36
N ASN A 50 -9.76 -4.71 -5.66
CA ASN A 50 -10.32 -3.78 -4.67
C ASN A 50 -9.46 -3.59 -3.42
N THR A 51 -8.47 -4.46 -3.17
CA THR A 51 -7.51 -4.31 -2.06
C THR A 51 -6.28 -3.50 -2.41
N LYS A 52 -5.93 -3.32 -3.69
CA LYS A 52 -4.79 -2.48 -4.09
C LYS A 52 -4.86 -1.06 -3.49
N PRO A 53 -6.01 -0.35 -3.40
CA PRO A 53 -6.07 0.96 -2.72
C PRO A 53 -5.70 0.94 -1.23
N PHE A 54 -5.62 -0.25 -0.66
CA PHE A 54 -5.22 -0.52 0.72
C PHE A 54 -3.86 -1.23 0.79
N SER A 55 -3.12 -1.30 -0.31
CA SER A 55 -1.73 -1.78 -0.35
C SER A 55 -0.82 -0.80 0.41
N LYS A 56 0.31 -1.29 0.93
CA LYS A 56 1.26 -0.43 1.66
C LYS A 56 1.78 0.77 0.85
N TRP A 57 1.73 0.69 -0.48
CA TRP A 57 2.14 1.77 -1.38
C TRP A 57 1.11 2.88 -1.49
N ASP A 58 -0.16 2.54 -1.28
CA ASP A 58 -1.26 3.49 -1.31
C ASP A 58 -1.55 4.06 0.07
N LEU A 59 -1.29 3.30 1.13
CA LEU A 59 -1.44 3.76 2.50
C LEU A 59 -0.52 4.96 2.80
N ARG A 60 -0.91 5.82 3.75
CA ARG A 60 -0.03 6.91 4.20
C ARG A 60 1.34 6.32 4.52
N PRO A 61 2.46 6.91 4.05
CA PRO A 61 3.79 6.38 4.34
C PRO A 61 3.95 6.25 5.85
N LEU A 62 4.29 5.04 6.30
CA LEU A 62 4.59 4.81 7.71
C LEU A 62 5.81 5.65 8.08
N GLU A 63 5.68 6.47 9.11
CA GLU A 63 6.76 7.32 9.60
C GLU A 63 7.75 6.54 10.48
N THR A 64 7.34 5.37 10.96
CA THR A 64 8.14 4.49 11.81
C THR A 64 8.65 3.29 11.01
N LYS A 65 9.91 2.89 11.26
CA LYS A 65 10.51 1.72 10.61
C LYS A 65 9.91 0.41 11.04
N GLU A 66 9.30 0.42 12.22
CA GLU A 66 8.73 -0.74 12.87
C GLU A 66 7.30 -0.40 13.28
N VAL A 67 6.44 -1.40 13.18
CA VAL A 67 5.03 -1.31 13.54
C VAL A 67 4.67 -2.61 14.23
N ILE A 68 3.92 -2.52 15.31
CA ILE A 68 3.47 -3.69 16.05
C ILE A 68 2.20 -4.19 15.36
N ALA A 69 2.17 -5.46 14.97
CA ALA A 69 0.94 -6.13 14.52
C ALA A 69 0.87 -7.54 15.12
N LEU A 70 -0.34 -8.08 15.33
CA LEU A 70 -0.66 -9.47 15.75
C LEU A 70 -0.01 -9.99 17.04
N ASP A 71 1.31 -10.20 17.00
CA ASP A 71 2.15 -10.87 18.00
C ASP A 71 3.61 -10.35 18.03
N SER A 72 3.99 -9.45 17.12
CA SER A 72 5.40 -9.13 16.85
C SER A 72 5.61 -7.66 16.44
N VAL A 73 6.87 -7.23 16.51
CA VAL A 73 7.34 -6.02 15.85
C VAL A 73 7.69 -6.40 14.41
N TYR A 74 6.93 -5.86 13.46
CA TYR A 74 7.21 -6.01 12.04
C TYR A 74 7.89 -4.75 11.53
N THR A 75 8.73 -4.87 10.51
CA THR A 75 9.17 -3.69 9.77
C THR A 75 7.97 -3.09 9.03
N SER A 76 7.95 -1.78 8.82
CA SER A 76 6.92 -1.07 8.05
C SER A 76 6.67 -1.66 6.65
N SER A 77 7.63 -2.44 6.14
CA SER A 77 7.54 -3.14 4.87
C SER A 77 6.74 -4.46 4.90
N GLN A 78 6.54 -5.09 6.06
CA GLN A 78 6.04 -6.48 6.21
C GLN A 78 4.51 -6.64 6.38
N ILE A 79 3.79 -5.53 6.54
CA ILE A 79 2.41 -5.53 7.07
C ILE A 79 1.28 -6.04 6.12
N PRO A 80 1.48 -6.35 4.83
CA PRO A 80 0.38 -6.95 4.02
C PRO A 80 0.29 -8.48 4.03
N ASN A 81 1.32 -9.23 4.43
CA ASN A 81 1.34 -10.69 4.21
C ASN A 81 0.40 -11.47 5.16
N PHE A 82 0.14 -10.93 6.35
CA PHE A 82 -0.76 -11.60 7.31
C PHE A 82 -2.22 -11.62 6.83
N ILE A 83 -2.62 -10.58 6.10
CA ILE A 83 -3.94 -10.46 5.47
C ILE A 83 -4.10 -11.62 4.49
N TRP A 84 -3.14 -11.82 3.59
CA TRP A 84 -3.21 -12.83 2.53
C TRP A 84 -3.42 -14.26 3.06
N GLY A 85 -2.76 -14.64 4.17
CA GLY A 85 -2.90 -15.97 4.77
C GLY A 85 -4.32 -16.28 5.28
N ALA A 86 -5.01 -15.28 5.85
CA ALA A 86 -6.40 -15.45 6.27
C ALA A 86 -7.38 -15.42 5.08
N PHE A 87 -7.04 -14.66 4.02
CA PHE A 87 -7.87 -14.56 2.82
C PHE A 87 -7.77 -15.77 1.89
N SER A 88 -6.60 -16.40 1.76
CA SER A 88 -6.41 -17.58 0.92
C SER A 88 -7.35 -18.72 1.34
N VAL A 89 -7.58 -18.90 2.64
CA VAL A 89 -8.52 -19.87 3.21
C VAL A 89 -9.96 -19.60 2.77
N LYS A 90 -10.40 -18.33 2.76
CA LYS A 90 -11.76 -17.94 2.31
C LYS A 90 -12.03 -18.35 0.86
N TYR A 91 -11.00 -18.29 0.02
CA TYR A 91 -11.07 -18.61 -1.41
C TYR A 91 -10.73 -20.08 -1.73
N GLY A 92 -10.53 -20.93 -0.70
CA GLY A 92 -10.21 -22.34 -0.89
C GLY A 92 -8.85 -22.58 -1.56
N LEU A 93 -7.93 -21.63 -1.49
CA LEU A 93 -6.60 -21.77 -2.07
C LEU A 93 -5.76 -22.74 -1.21
N PRO A 94 -5.07 -23.72 -1.82
CA PRO A 94 -4.09 -24.52 -1.13
C PRO A 94 -2.99 -23.63 -0.51
N GLU A 95 -2.49 -24.03 0.66
CA GLU A 95 -1.44 -23.29 1.38
C GLU A 95 -0.20 -23.03 0.50
N GLU A 96 0.25 -24.05 -0.23
CA GLU A 96 1.38 -23.94 -1.17
C GLU A 96 1.12 -22.89 -2.27
N GLU A 97 -0.10 -22.85 -2.82
CA GLU A 97 -0.48 -21.86 -3.82
C GLU A 97 -0.49 -20.45 -3.22
N ALA A 98 -1.06 -20.31 -2.02
CA ALA A 98 -1.10 -19.04 -1.31
C ALA A 98 0.31 -18.52 -1.01
N MET A 99 1.20 -19.36 -0.48
CA MET A 99 2.58 -19.00 -0.16
C MET A 99 3.40 -18.62 -1.39
N ASN A 100 3.14 -19.25 -2.53
CA ASN A 100 3.90 -19.01 -3.75
C ASN A 100 3.38 -17.82 -4.58
N LYS A 101 2.16 -17.33 -4.32
CA LYS A 101 1.55 -16.26 -5.12
C LYS A 101 2.31 -14.92 -5.10
N PRO A 102 2.87 -14.44 -3.97
CA PRO A 102 3.78 -13.29 -3.95
C PRO A 102 4.96 -13.45 -4.92
N ASN A 103 5.64 -14.61 -4.88
CA ASN A 103 6.78 -14.89 -5.76
C ASN A 103 6.36 -14.93 -7.23
N LYS A 104 5.24 -15.58 -7.55
CA LYS A 104 4.67 -15.58 -8.91
C LYS A 104 4.39 -14.17 -9.42
N PHE A 105 3.89 -13.27 -8.55
CA PHE A 105 3.65 -11.88 -8.90
C PHE A 105 4.97 -11.12 -9.18
N LEU A 106 6.01 -11.35 -8.38
CA LEU A 106 7.34 -10.79 -8.64
C LEU A 106 7.92 -11.29 -9.97
N ASP A 107 7.80 -12.57 -10.26
CA ASP A 107 8.25 -13.18 -11.52
C ASP A 107 7.50 -12.58 -12.73
N GLU A 108 6.19 -12.39 -12.61
CA GLU A 108 5.38 -11.68 -13.60
C GLU A 108 5.90 -10.24 -13.80
N GLY A 109 6.19 -9.52 -12.72
CA GLY A 109 6.83 -8.21 -12.76
C GLY A 109 8.15 -8.23 -13.52
N VAL A 110 9.00 -9.23 -13.30
CA VAL A 110 10.27 -9.37 -14.03
C VAL A 110 10.03 -9.63 -15.52
N GLN A 111 9.06 -10.48 -15.87
CA GLN A 111 8.72 -10.82 -17.25
C GLN A 111 8.09 -9.64 -18.01
N ASN A 112 7.33 -8.78 -17.33
CA ASN A 112 6.67 -7.61 -17.92
C ASN A 112 7.61 -6.44 -18.28
N LYS A 113 8.89 -6.47 -17.85
CA LYS A 113 9.86 -5.38 -18.06
C LYS A 113 9.88 -4.84 -19.48
N ASN A 114 10.06 -5.71 -20.49
CA ASN A 114 10.25 -5.28 -21.87
C ASN A 114 8.99 -4.59 -22.41
N LYS A 115 7.82 -5.23 -22.22
CA LYS A 115 6.51 -4.69 -22.60
C LYS A 115 6.26 -3.31 -21.97
N LEU A 116 6.51 -3.17 -20.67
CA LEU A 116 6.29 -1.92 -19.96
C LEU A 116 7.31 -0.84 -20.32
N SER A 117 8.55 -1.22 -20.59
CA SER A 117 9.60 -0.31 -21.06
C SER A 117 9.29 0.27 -22.43
N GLU A 118 8.80 -0.56 -23.37
CA GLU A 118 8.35 -0.12 -24.69
C GLU A 118 7.13 0.79 -24.59
N TYR A 119 6.16 0.44 -23.73
CA TYR A 119 4.99 1.28 -23.48
C TYR A 119 5.37 2.67 -22.97
N LEU A 120 6.28 2.76 -21.99
CA LEU A 120 6.76 4.05 -21.49
C LEU A 120 7.45 4.86 -22.59
N LYS A 121 8.31 4.24 -23.39
CA LYS A 121 8.99 4.91 -24.52
C LYS A 121 7.98 5.47 -25.53
N LEU A 122 6.95 4.70 -25.86
CA LEU A 122 5.86 5.13 -26.76
C LEU A 122 5.06 6.31 -26.19
N LYS A 123 4.83 6.34 -24.87
CA LYS A 123 4.04 7.36 -24.17
C LYS A 123 4.89 8.39 -23.43
N ASN A 124 6.18 8.51 -23.75
CA ASN A 124 7.16 9.29 -22.98
C ASN A 124 6.72 10.75 -22.73
N LYS A 125 6.07 11.40 -23.69
CA LYS A 125 5.56 12.77 -23.52
C LYS A 125 4.53 12.87 -22.39
N ASN A 126 3.60 11.91 -22.30
CA ASN A 126 2.56 11.89 -21.29
C ASN A 126 3.13 11.56 -19.91
N PHE A 127 4.09 10.63 -19.84
CA PHE A 127 4.83 10.33 -18.60
C PHE A 127 5.58 11.57 -18.08
N ASN A 128 6.31 12.28 -18.94
CA ASN A 128 7.03 13.50 -18.55
C ASN A 128 6.06 14.60 -18.08
N HIS A 129 4.93 14.76 -18.77
CA HIS A 129 3.91 15.72 -18.37
C HIS A 129 3.33 15.38 -16.99
N LEU A 130 2.96 14.11 -16.76
CA LEU A 130 2.50 13.61 -15.46
C LEU A 130 3.54 13.83 -14.36
N SER A 131 4.81 13.51 -14.63
CA SER A 131 5.91 13.67 -13.68
C SER A 131 6.09 15.12 -13.26
N HIS A 132 6.02 16.06 -14.21
CA HIS A 132 6.10 17.49 -13.93
C HIS A 132 4.92 18.01 -13.09
N LEU A 133 3.70 17.53 -13.38
CA LEU A 133 2.52 17.89 -12.60
C LEU A 133 2.63 17.40 -11.14
N ILE A 134 3.07 16.16 -10.95
CA ILE A 134 3.25 15.57 -9.60
C ILE A 134 4.37 16.29 -8.84
N GLN A 135 5.50 16.59 -9.48
CA GLN A 135 6.60 17.32 -8.84
C GLN A 135 6.18 18.70 -8.33
N LYS A 136 5.33 19.41 -9.09
CA LYS A 136 4.79 20.73 -8.70
C LYS A 136 3.71 20.67 -7.63
N SER A 137 3.01 19.54 -7.52
CA SER A 137 1.97 19.37 -6.51
C SER A 137 2.60 19.29 -5.12
N SER A 138 1.89 19.74 -4.08
CA SER A 138 2.28 19.48 -2.69
C SER A 138 1.93 18.05 -2.25
N ASN A 139 0.98 17.39 -2.93
CA ASN A 139 0.52 16.05 -2.58
C ASN A 139 1.58 14.99 -2.88
N THR A 140 1.56 13.89 -2.12
CA THR A 140 2.52 12.80 -2.21
C THR A 140 1.94 11.55 -2.84
N ILE A 141 0.65 11.27 -2.67
CA ILE A 141 0.03 10.04 -3.19
C ILE A 141 -1.14 10.39 -4.10
N PHE A 142 -1.20 9.73 -5.25
CA PHE A 142 -2.31 9.79 -6.19
C PHE A 142 -2.68 8.38 -6.60
N LEU A 143 -3.94 7.99 -6.41
CA LEU A 143 -4.45 6.71 -6.89
C LEU A 143 -5.70 6.92 -7.74
N ASN A 144 -5.78 6.16 -8.83
CA ASN A 144 -6.96 6.07 -9.66
C ASN A 144 -7.18 4.61 -10.04
N GLN A 145 -8.17 4.00 -9.39
CA GLN A 145 -8.45 2.60 -9.56
C GLN A 145 -9.96 2.32 -9.57
N LYS A 146 -10.46 1.91 -10.73
CA LYS A 146 -11.89 1.70 -10.97
C LYS A 146 -12.70 2.95 -10.55
N THR A 147 -13.59 2.81 -9.57
CA THR A 147 -14.45 3.87 -9.03
C THR A 147 -13.77 4.71 -7.95
N ILE A 148 -12.62 4.25 -7.43
CA ILE A 148 -11.92 4.85 -6.31
C ILE A 148 -10.80 5.74 -6.84
N GLN A 149 -10.84 7.00 -6.45
CA GLN A 149 -9.76 7.96 -6.64
C GLN A 149 -9.25 8.40 -5.28
N LYS A 150 -7.97 8.74 -5.19
CA LYS A 150 -7.35 9.18 -3.95
C LYS A 150 -6.30 10.24 -4.21
N VAL A 151 -6.27 11.25 -3.34
CA VAL A 151 -5.16 12.18 -3.21
C VAL A 151 -4.78 12.29 -1.73
N ASP A 152 -3.55 11.91 -1.40
CA ASP A 152 -3.05 11.77 -0.03
C ASP A 152 -4.00 10.97 0.87
N HIS A 153 -4.70 11.63 1.79
CA HIS A 153 -5.58 10.99 2.76
C HIS A 153 -7.06 11.06 2.37
N ILE A 154 -7.37 11.68 1.23
CA ILE A 154 -8.73 11.92 0.76
C ILE A 154 -9.03 10.92 -0.34
N PHE A 155 -10.05 10.11 -0.12
CA PHE A 155 -10.63 9.20 -1.08
C PHE A 155 -11.87 9.83 -1.70
N LYS A 156 -12.17 9.41 -2.92
CA LYS A 156 -13.37 9.77 -3.67
C LYS A 156 -13.90 8.51 -4.33
N GLU A 157 -15.16 8.19 -4.08
CA GLU A 157 -15.87 7.11 -4.74
C GLU A 157 -17.31 7.56 -5.00
N ASN A 158 -17.83 7.34 -6.21
CA ASN A 158 -19.19 7.76 -6.60
C ASN A 158 -19.51 9.23 -6.28
N ASN A 159 -18.53 10.13 -6.47
CA ASN A 159 -18.58 11.56 -6.13
C ASN A 159 -18.72 11.88 -4.63
N ILE A 160 -18.60 10.88 -3.75
CA ILE A 160 -18.52 11.06 -2.30
C ILE A 160 -17.06 11.11 -1.91
N TYR A 161 -16.68 12.17 -1.19
CA TYR A 161 -15.33 12.32 -0.66
C TYR A 161 -15.30 11.90 0.80
N TRP A 162 -14.28 11.15 1.17
CA TRP A 162 -14.13 10.64 2.53
C TRP A 162 -12.66 10.43 2.89
N ARG A 163 -12.39 10.31 4.19
CA ARG A 163 -11.06 10.02 4.73
C ARG A 163 -11.16 9.20 6.01
N TYR A 164 -10.13 8.44 6.32
CA TYR A 164 -10.03 7.77 7.61
C TYR A 164 -9.86 8.77 8.75
N ILE A 165 -10.51 8.50 9.88
CA ILE A 165 -10.24 9.19 11.15
C ILE A 165 -9.17 8.38 11.88
N ILE A 166 -7.91 8.75 11.67
CA ILE A 166 -6.76 8.07 12.26
C ILE A 166 -6.44 8.71 13.63
N PRO A 167 -6.46 7.96 14.74
CA PRO A 167 -6.02 8.47 16.03
C PRO A 167 -4.59 9.01 15.97
N LYS A 168 -4.29 10.09 16.70
CA LYS A 168 -3.01 10.80 16.64
C LYS A 168 -1.77 9.91 16.84
N ASN A 169 -1.91 8.82 17.60
CA ASN A 169 -0.83 7.89 17.93
C ASN A 169 -1.05 6.50 17.31
N SER A 170 -2.00 6.36 16.37
CA SER A 170 -2.20 5.10 15.68
C SER A 170 -0.96 4.81 14.84
N PRO A 171 -0.31 3.65 15.02
CA PRO A 171 0.78 3.24 14.17
C PRO A 171 0.28 2.80 12.78
N TYR A 172 -1.05 2.66 12.62
CA TYR A 172 -1.68 2.25 11.38
C TYR A 172 -2.24 3.42 10.58
N PRO A 173 -2.10 3.40 9.24
CA PRO A 173 -2.58 4.44 8.34
C PRO A 173 -4.06 4.28 7.94
N ILE A 174 -4.80 3.41 8.64
CA ILE A 174 -6.23 3.12 8.43
C ILE A 174 -6.98 3.08 9.77
N SER A 175 -8.29 3.26 9.71
CA SER A 175 -9.20 3.19 10.85
C SER A 175 -10.52 2.59 10.39
N SER A 176 -11.26 1.95 11.29
CA SER A 176 -12.65 1.55 11.03
C SER A 176 -13.58 2.75 10.92
N GLU A 177 -13.15 3.92 11.38
CA GLU A 177 -13.90 5.17 11.31
C GLU A 177 -13.52 6.00 10.07
N ILE A 178 -14.54 6.45 9.34
CA ILE A 178 -14.41 7.37 8.21
C ILE A 178 -15.14 8.68 8.49
N LYS A 179 -14.63 9.75 7.91
CA LYS A 179 -15.30 11.04 7.81
C LYS A 179 -15.69 11.28 6.36
N ILE A 180 -16.97 11.53 6.10
CA ILE A 180 -17.46 12.00 4.81
C ILE A 180 -17.35 13.53 4.77
N ASP A 181 -16.74 14.07 3.72
CA ASP A 181 -16.48 15.50 3.55
C ASP A 181 -17.26 16.05 2.33
N ASN A 182 -18.53 16.41 2.55
CA ASN A 182 -19.47 16.81 1.47
C ASN A 182 -19.08 18.05 0.66
N ASN A 183 -18.25 18.94 1.21
CA ASN A 183 -17.85 20.18 0.55
C ASN A 183 -16.48 20.08 -0.12
N LEU A 184 -15.81 18.94 0.00
CA LEU A 184 -14.47 18.76 -0.53
C LEU A 184 -14.53 18.40 -2.02
N LYS A 185 -13.60 18.94 -2.79
CA LYS A 185 -13.38 18.58 -4.18
C LYS A 185 -11.89 18.52 -4.45
N PHE A 186 -11.49 17.61 -5.34
CA PHE A 186 -10.14 17.66 -5.89
C PHE A 186 -9.98 18.93 -6.75
N SER A 187 -8.82 19.56 -6.61
CA SER A 187 -8.40 20.69 -7.46
C SER A 187 -8.28 20.26 -8.92
N GLU A 188 -8.23 21.24 -9.83
CA GLU A 188 -8.04 20.99 -11.25
C GLU A 188 -6.74 20.21 -11.52
N GLN A 189 -5.63 20.61 -10.90
CA GLN A 189 -4.34 19.92 -11.03
C GLN A 189 -4.43 18.46 -10.56
N GLN A 190 -5.09 18.20 -9.43
CA GLN A 190 -5.28 16.84 -8.93
C GLN A 190 -6.10 15.99 -9.89
N ASN A 191 -7.20 16.54 -10.43
CA ASN A 191 -8.02 15.82 -11.42
C ASN A 191 -7.24 15.55 -12.72
N GLN A 192 -6.39 16.48 -13.17
CA GLN A 192 -5.50 16.27 -14.32
C GLN A 192 -4.51 15.13 -14.07
N ILE A 193 -3.87 15.09 -12.89
CA ILE A 193 -2.97 14.00 -12.50
C ILE A 193 -3.70 12.66 -12.49
N LEU A 194 -4.86 12.59 -11.84
CA LEU A 194 -5.68 11.37 -11.77
C LEU A 194 -6.14 10.90 -13.16
N ALA A 195 -6.51 11.82 -14.06
CA ALA A 195 -6.90 11.48 -15.42
C ALA A 195 -5.72 10.90 -16.23
N LEU A 196 -4.54 11.50 -16.12
CA LEU A 196 -3.33 11.00 -16.77
C LEU A 196 -2.87 9.64 -16.24
N LEU A 197 -3.00 9.38 -14.94
CA LEU A 197 -2.75 8.05 -14.36
C LEU A 197 -3.62 6.98 -15.04
N ASN A 198 -4.92 7.25 -15.16
CA ASN A 198 -5.86 6.35 -15.83
C ASN A 198 -5.54 6.18 -17.33
N GLU A 199 -5.21 7.26 -18.04
CA GLU A 199 -4.81 7.19 -19.46
C GLU A 199 -3.56 6.31 -19.67
N LEU A 200 -2.62 6.36 -18.73
CA LEU A 200 -1.37 5.62 -18.75
C LEU A 200 -1.48 4.21 -18.14
N ASN A 201 -2.67 3.79 -17.68
CA ASN A 201 -2.90 2.52 -16.97
C ASN A 201 -1.97 2.35 -15.75
N ILE A 202 -1.76 3.43 -15.00
CA ILE A 202 -1.02 3.43 -13.74
C ILE A 202 -2.05 3.61 -12.63
N TYR A 203 -2.13 2.66 -11.70
CA TYR A 203 -3.14 2.74 -10.66
C TYR A 203 -2.72 3.69 -9.52
N CYS A 204 -1.42 3.82 -9.25
CA CYS A 204 -0.91 4.70 -8.19
C CYS A 204 0.40 5.40 -8.57
N ALA A 205 0.57 6.64 -8.10
CA ALA A 205 1.85 7.33 -8.06
C ALA A 205 2.17 7.81 -6.63
N VAL A 206 3.39 7.55 -6.19
CA VAL A 206 3.94 7.93 -4.88
C VAL A 206 5.17 8.80 -5.07
N LYS A 207 5.07 10.06 -4.67
CA LYS A 207 6.16 11.04 -4.70
C LYS A 207 6.92 11.01 -3.38
N THR A 208 8.22 10.73 -3.47
CA THR A 208 9.19 10.79 -2.37
C THR A 208 9.97 12.11 -2.43
N SER A 209 10.93 12.29 -1.52
CA SER A 209 11.87 13.41 -1.60
C SER A 209 12.87 13.27 -2.75
N LYS A 210 13.08 12.06 -3.29
CA LYS A 210 14.05 11.76 -4.34
C LYS A 210 13.41 11.61 -5.72
N GLY A 211 12.20 11.08 -5.82
CA GLY A 211 11.56 10.81 -7.10
C GLY A 211 10.09 10.45 -7.00
N ILE A 212 9.59 9.77 -8.02
CA ILE A 212 8.20 9.33 -8.11
C ILE A 212 8.18 7.85 -8.50
N PHE A 213 7.55 7.03 -7.67
CA PHE A 213 7.19 5.66 -8.00
C PHE A 213 5.83 5.66 -8.68
N TYR A 214 5.74 5.02 -9.85
CA TYR A 214 4.52 4.75 -10.59
C TYR A 214 4.25 3.26 -10.55
N LEU A 215 3.14 2.88 -9.94
CA LEU A 215 2.77 1.49 -9.76
C LEU A 215 1.81 1.08 -10.86
N VAL A 216 2.24 0.10 -11.66
CA VAL A 216 1.41 -0.49 -12.71
C VAL A 216 0.53 -1.57 -12.11
N ASP A 217 1.10 -2.39 -11.22
CA ASP A 217 0.36 -3.39 -10.45
C ASP A 217 0.95 -3.53 -9.04
N GLY A 218 0.18 -4.12 -8.13
CA GLY A 218 0.56 -4.42 -6.76
C GLY A 218 -0.18 -5.66 -6.24
N PHE A 219 0.55 -6.48 -5.50
CA PHE A 219 0.01 -7.62 -4.76
C PHE A 219 0.69 -7.66 -3.40
N THR A 220 -0.09 -7.59 -2.32
CA THR A 220 0.41 -7.50 -0.95
C THR A 220 1.40 -6.34 -0.77
N ASP A 221 2.64 -6.67 -0.50
CA ASP A 221 3.82 -5.81 -0.38
C ASP A 221 4.54 -5.58 -1.72
N ASN A 222 4.39 -6.52 -2.64
CA ASN A 222 5.06 -6.51 -3.93
C ASN A 222 4.44 -5.50 -4.88
N SER A 223 5.28 -4.83 -5.65
CA SER A 223 4.84 -4.00 -6.78
C SER A 223 5.88 -3.97 -7.88
N TYR A 224 5.44 -3.55 -9.06
CA TYR A 224 6.34 -3.22 -10.15
C TYR A 224 5.78 -2.05 -10.96
N GLY A 225 6.68 -1.38 -11.68
CA GLY A 225 6.30 -0.26 -12.52
C GLY A 225 7.48 0.60 -12.89
N TYR A 226 7.29 1.91 -12.79
CA TYR A 226 8.28 2.90 -13.23
C TYR A 226 8.73 3.77 -12.08
N TYR A 227 10.01 4.10 -12.05
CA TYR A 227 10.53 5.12 -11.15
C TYR A 227 11.05 6.30 -11.97
N PHE A 228 10.67 7.51 -11.57
CA PHE A 228 11.12 8.75 -12.18
C PHE A 228 11.97 9.58 -11.22
N ASN A 229 13.12 10.05 -11.71
CA ASN A 229 13.97 11.00 -11.00
C ASN A 229 14.79 11.85 -11.98
N LEU A 230 14.78 13.17 -11.78
CA LEU A 230 15.52 14.14 -12.61
C LEU A 230 17.04 13.95 -12.58
N ASN A 231 17.58 13.38 -11.50
CA ASN A 231 19.01 13.10 -11.34
C ASN A 231 19.42 11.81 -12.07
N ASN A 232 18.48 11.12 -12.71
CA ASN A 232 18.74 9.90 -13.45
C ASN A 232 19.42 8.81 -12.60
N GLN A 233 18.96 8.68 -11.35
CA GLN A 233 19.39 7.69 -10.36
C GLN A 233 18.16 6.98 -9.82
N MET A 234 18.27 5.68 -9.54
CA MET A 234 17.23 4.91 -8.86
C MET A 234 17.31 5.18 -7.35
N GLU A 235 16.17 5.30 -6.69
CA GLU A 235 16.11 5.27 -5.23
C GLU A 235 16.16 3.82 -4.74
N GLU A 236 17.24 3.47 -4.04
CA GLU A 236 17.49 2.11 -3.54
C GLU A 236 17.25 1.99 -2.03
N ASP A 237 17.34 3.11 -1.31
CA ASP A 237 17.17 3.22 0.14
C ASP A 237 15.79 3.81 0.48
N HIS A 238 14.75 2.96 0.42
CA HIS A 238 13.40 3.35 0.79
C HIS A 238 12.92 2.60 2.05
N LEU A 239 12.17 3.28 2.91
CA LEU A 239 11.75 2.73 4.20
C LEU A 239 10.69 1.61 4.07
N LEU A 240 9.90 1.65 3.01
CA LEU A 240 8.71 0.79 2.86
C LEU A 240 8.94 -0.47 2.02
N PHE A 241 10.06 -0.59 1.31
CA PHE A 241 10.29 -1.70 0.38
C PHE A 241 11.76 -1.85 0.00
N GLU A 242 12.08 -3.03 -0.50
CA GLU A 242 13.36 -3.38 -1.12
C GLU A 242 13.19 -3.42 -2.64
N ILE A 243 14.05 -2.71 -3.36
CA ILE A 243 14.12 -2.83 -4.82
C ILE A 243 14.86 -4.12 -5.16
N VAL A 244 14.10 -5.14 -5.54
CA VAL A 244 14.63 -6.46 -5.92
C VAL A 244 15.30 -6.41 -7.29
N LYS A 245 14.76 -5.59 -8.21
CA LYS A 245 15.31 -5.40 -9.55
C LYS A 245 15.00 -4.01 -10.06
N ALA A 246 15.98 -3.35 -10.67
CA ALA A 246 15.78 -2.11 -11.40
C ALA A 246 16.61 -2.06 -12.68
N GLU A 247 16.07 -1.42 -13.71
CA GLU A 247 16.77 -1.23 -14.98
C GLU A 247 16.40 0.11 -15.61
N LYS A 248 17.40 0.87 -16.08
CA LYS A 248 17.16 2.15 -16.73
C LYS A 248 16.46 1.94 -18.08
N ILE A 249 15.36 2.67 -18.32
CA ILE A 249 14.58 2.60 -19.57
C ILE A 249 15.01 3.72 -20.53
N THR A 250 14.98 4.95 -20.03
CA THR A 250 15.33 6.20 -20.73
C THR A 250 15.96 7.15 -19.72
N ASN A 251 16.30 8.38 -20.13
CA ASN A 251 16.71 9.39 -19.18
C ASN A 251 15.59 9.65 -18.17
N ASN A 252 15.97 9.63 -16.90
CA ASN A 252 15.12 9.87 -15.73
C ASN A 252 14.12 8.75 -15.40
N TYR A 253 14.01 7.69 -16.20
CA TYR A 253 13.07 6.60 -15.95
C TYR A 253 13.77 5.25 -15.79
N PHE A 254 13.35 4.53 -14.76
CA PHE A 254 13.74 3.16 -14.47
C PHE A 254 12.50 2.27 -14.43
N TYR A 255 12.64 1.03 -14.86
CA TYR A 255 11.72 -0.04 -14.50
C TYR A 255 12.14 -0.57 -13.15
N TYR A 256 11.19 -0.89 -12.28
CA TYR A 256 11.50 -1.53 -11.01
C TYR A 256 10.54 -2.67 -10.69
N VAL A 257 11.04 -3.61 -9.88
CA VAL A 257 10.29 -4.62 -9.16
C VAL A 257 10.70 -4.51 -7.69
N ALA A 258 9.73 -4.45 -6.79
CA ALA A 258 9.94 -4.22 -5.38
C ALA A 258 9.15 -5.20 -4.51
N ASN A 259 9.72 -5.55 -3.36
CA ASN A 259 9.11 -6.34 -2.29
C ASN A 259 8.97 -5.47 -1.04
#